data_AF-A0A2E8JH59-F1
#
_entry.id   AF-A0A2E8JH59-F1
#
_cell.length_a   1.000
_cell.length_b   1.000
_cell.length_c   1.000
_cell.angle_alpha   90.00
_cell.angle_beta   90.00
_cell.angle_gamma   90.00
#
_symmetry.space_group_name_H-M   'P 1'
#
loop_
_entity.id
_entity.type
_entity.pdbx_description
1 polymer ?
#
loop_
_entity_poly.entity_id
_entity_poly.type
_entity_poly.pdbx_seq_one_letter_code
_entity_poly.pdbx_strand_id
1 'polypeptide(L)' 'MSIARVTMHELNEEGMHDKIEALYASIVDEYFPNLEQVINIKTGPTSAISIALYPSFEEAENNLDGRAKMV' A
#
# COMPACT_ATOMS: atom_id res chain seq x y z
N MET A 1 -5.80 -12.62 14.43
CA MET A 1 -6.19 -11.24 14.81
C MET A 1 -5.60 -10.36 13.74
N SER A 2 -6.44 -9.65 12.96
CA SER A 2 -5.93 -8.82 11.88
C SER A 2 -5.02 -7.72 12.40
N ILE A 3 -4.03 -7.36 11.61
CA ILE A 3 -3.08 -6.29 11.91
C ILE A 3 -3.14 -5.22 10.83
N ALA A 4 -2.79 -3.99 11.21
CA ALA A 4 -2.65 -2.88 10.30
C ALA A 4 -1.18 -2.52 10.15
N ARG A 5 -0.68 -2.49 8.92
CA ARG A 5 0.60 -1.85 8.56
C ARG A 5 0.31 -0.45 8.05
N VAL A 6 0.81 0.55 8.77
CA VAL A 6 0.69 1.96 8.40
C VAL A 6 1.99 2.41 7.75
N THR A 7 1.89 2.93 6.52
CA THR A 7 3.02 3.52 5.79
C THR A 7 2.73 4.99 5.53
N MET A 8 3.67 5.86 5.89
CA MET A 8 3.63 7.28 5.51
C MET A 8 4.45 7.46 4.24
N HIS A 9 3.88 8.19 3.27
CA HIS A 9 4.49 8.47 1.98
C HIS A 9 4.73 9.97 1.84
N GLU A 10 5.94 10.32 1.45
CA GLU A 10 6.29 11.60 0.83
C GLU A 10 6.48 11.34 -0.66
N LEU A 11 5.77 12.09 -1.49
CA LEU A 11 5.74 11.94 -2.93
C LEU A 11 6.58 13.03 -3.59
N ASN A 12 7.21 12.68 -4.71
CA ASN A 12 8.15 13.58 -5.38
C ASN A 12 7.47 14.77 -6.07
N GLU A 13 6.23 14.60 -6.53
CA GLU A 13 5.49 15.62 -7.26
C GLU A 13 3.99 15.55 -6.98
N GLU A 14 3.29 16.67 -7.23
CA GLU A 14 1.83 16.69 -7.24
C GLU A 14 1.29 15.79 -8.37
N GLY A 15 0.13 15.17 -8.14
CA GLY A 15 -0.48 14.23 -9.10
C GLY A 15 0.09 12.80 -9.04
N MET A 16 1.07 12.53 -8.15
CA MET A 16 1.51 11.16 -7.89
C MET A 16 0.42 10.24 -7.33
N HIS A 17 -0.53 10.79 -6.58
CA HIS A 17 -1.66 10.04 -6.03
C HIS A 17 -2.43 9.28 -7.13
N ASP A 18 -2.74 9.96 -8.25
CA ASP A 18 -3.52 9.38 -9.34
C ASP A 18 -2.74 8.26 -10.06
N LYS A 19 -1.42 8.45 -10.23
CA LYS A 19 -0.55 7.42 -10.82
C LYS A 19 -0.43 6.19 -9.91
N ILE A 20 -0.32 6.41 -8.59
CA ILE A 20 -0.25 5.34 -7.58
C ILE A 20 -1.58 4.59 -7.52
N GLU A 21 -2.72 5.28 -7.56
CA GLU A 21 -4.04 4.63 -7.56
C GLU A 21 -4.20 3.70 -8.77
N ALA A 22 -3.86 4.18 -9.97
CA ALA A 22 -3.91 3.38 -11.19
C ALA A 22 -2.95 2.17 -11.13
N LEU A 23 -1.75 2.36 -10.58
CA LEU A 23 -0.79 1.28 -10.38
C LEU A 23 -1.36 0.21 -9.42
N TYR A 24 -1.83 0.61 -8.25
CA TYR A 24 -2.39 -0.30 -7.24
C TYR A 24 -3.54 -1.14 -7.80
N ALA A 25 -4.44 -0.53 -8.58
CA ALA A 25 -5.54 -1.24 -9.24
C ALA A 25 -5.06 -2.36 -10.19
N SER A 26 -3.83 -2.29 -10.70
CA SER A 26 -3.26 -3.29 -11.60
C SER A 26 -2.41 -4.36 -10.93
N ILE A 27 -1.80 -4.06 -9.77
CA ILE A 27 -0.80 -4.96 -9.14
C ILE A 27 -1.28 -5.61 -7.84
N VAL A 28 -2.36 -5.12 -7.22
CA VAL A 28 -2.69 -5.48 -5.82
C VAL A 28 -2.92 -6.98 -5.63
N ASP A 29 -3.66 -7.63 -6.54
CA ASP A 29 -3.98 -9.06 -6.42
C ASP A 29 -2.75 -9.95 -6.62
N GLU A 30 -1.80 -9.52 -7.46
CA GLU A 30 -0.58 -10.28 -7.73
C GLU A 30 0.47 -10.07 -6.62
N TYR A 31 0.64 -8.82 -6.17
CA TYR A 31 1.72 -8.45 -5.26
C TYR A 31 1.32 -8.62 -3.80
N PHE A 32 0.03 -8.56 -3.50
CA PHE A 32 -0.52 -8.62 -2.14
C PHE A 32 -1.73 -9.59 -2.04
N PRO A 33 -1.56 -10.88 -2.38
CA PRO A 33 -2.68 -11.82 -2.58
C PRO A 33 -3.52 -12.14 -1.32
N ASN A 34 -3.00 -11.84 -0.13
CA ASN A 34 -3.62 -12.07 1.18
C ASN A 34 -3.97 -10.74 1.90
N LEU A 35 -3.89 -9.61 1.20
CA LEU A 35 -4.32 -8.31 1.71
C LEU A 35 -5.83 -8.30 1.88
N GLU A 36 -6.30 -8.03 3.10
CA GLU A 36 -7.74 -7.96 3.37
C GLU A 36 -8.32 -6.63 2.88
N GLN A 37 -7.56 -5.55 3.04
CA GLN A 37 -7.94 -4.21 2.61
C GLN A 37 -6.73 -3.29 2.56
N VAL A 38 -6.71 -2.37 1.59
CA VAL A 38 -5.84 -1.19 1.62
C VAL A 38 -6.67 0.09 1.58
N ILE A 39 -6.32 1.03 2.46
CA ILE A 39 -6.92 2.36 2.51
C ILE A 39 -5.80 3.37 2.27
N ASN A 40 -5.87 4.10 1.16
CA ASN A 40 -4.94 5.16 0.83
C ASN A 40 -5.60 6.52 1.10
N ILE A 41 -4.97 7.33 1.95
CA ILE A 41 -5.47 8.63 2.38
C ILE A 41 -4.50 9.68 1.87
N LYS A 42 -4.97 10.57 1.00
CA LYS A 42 -4.24 11.78 0.62
C LYS A 42 -4.28 12.77 1.79
N THR A 43 -3.13 13.04 2.40
CA THR A 43 -3.01 14.00 3.51
C THR A 43 -2.54 15.38 3.04
N GLY A 44 -1.98 15.48 1.83
CA GLY A 44 -1.58 16.74 1.20
C GLY A 44 -1.30 16.59 -0.30
N PRO A 45 -0.84 17.66 -0.99
CA PRO A 45 -0.51 17.60 -2.42
C PRO A 45 0.55 16.54 -2.74
N THR A 46 1.51 16.35 -1.84
CA THR A 46 2.65 15.44 -1.98
C THR A 46 2.78 14.46 -0.81
N SER A 47 1.76 14.27 0.03
CA SER A 47 1.82 13.37 1.18
C SER A 47 0.60 12.46 1.28
N ALA A 48 0.83 11.22 1.71
CA ALA A 48 -0.21 10.21 1.88
C ALA A 48 0.07 9.27 3.06
N ILE A 49 -0.99 8.63 3.54
CA ILE A 49 -0.93 7.50 4.47
C ILE A 49 -1.58 6.30 3.80
N SER A 50 -0.88 5.17 3.77
CA SER A 50 -1.42 3.88 3.36
C SER A 50 -1.62 2.98 4.58
N ILE A 51 -2.81 2.42 4.72
CA ILE A 51 -3.17 1.47 5.78
C ILE A 51 -3.51 0.15 5.12
N ALA A 52 -2.66 -0.85 5.28
CA ALA A 52 -2.85 -2.20 4.77
C ALA A 52 -3.23 -3.16 5.89
N LEU A 53 -4.35 -3.86 5.74
CA LEU A 53 -4.87 -4.84 6.69
C LEU A 53 -4.51 -6.26 6.26
N TYR A 54 -3.95 -7.03 7.18
CA TYR A 54 -3.58 -8.43 6.96
C TYR A 54 -4.13 -9.33 8.08
N PRO A 55 -4.38 -10.62 7.81
CA PRO A 55 -4.93 -11.54 8.81
C PRO A 55 -4.02 -11.77 10.03
N SER A 56 -2.71 -11.61 9.86
CA SER A 56 -1.68 -11.80 10.88
C SER A 56 -0.38 -11.05 10.56
N PHE A 57 0.56 -11.04 11.51
CA PHE A 57 1.89 -10.49 11.32
C PHE A 57 2.71 -11.26 10.28
N GLU A 58 2.67 -12.60 10.34
CA GLU A 58 3.33 -13.50 9.38
C GLU A 58 2.82 -13.25 7.95
N GLU A 59 1.50 -13.14 7.78
CA GLU A 59 0.90 -12.84 6.48
C GLU A 59 1.35 -11.46 5.95
N ALA A 60 1.54 -10.47 6.82
CA ALA A 60 2.08 -9.17 6.41
C ALA A 60 3.58 -9.23 6.04
N GLU A 61 4.37 -10.12 6.63
CA GLU A 61 5.78 -10.34 6.28
C GLU A 61 5.95 -11.04 4.94
N ASN A 62 5.09 -12.00 4.62
CA ASN A 62 5.10 -12.70 3.32
C ASN A 62 4.91 -11.76 2.11
N ASN A 63 4.38 -10.55 2.34
CA ASN A 63 4.20 -9.52 1.31
C ASN A 63 5.38 -8.58 1.09
N LEU A 64 6.47 -8.73 1.85
CA LEU A 64 7.63 -7.85 1.70
C LEU A 64 8.25 -7.96 0.29
N ASP A 65 8.19 -9.14 -0.32
CA ASP A 65 8.66 -9.36 -1.70
C ASP A 65 7.80 -8.60 -2.73
N GLY A 66 6.48 -8.67 -2.61
CA GLY A 66 5.56 -7.91 -3.45
C GLY A 66 5.78 -6.40 -3.31
N ARG A 67 6.05 -5.94 -2.08
CA ARG A 67 6.39 -4.54 -1.81
C ARG A 67 7.71 -4.12 -2.44
N ALA A 68 8.73 -4.98 -2.45
CA ALA A 68 10.02 -4.68 -3.04
C ALA A 68 9.94 -4.43 -4.56
N LYS A 69 8.93 -5.01 -5.24
CA LYS A 69 8.66 -4.76 -6.66
C LYS A 69 8.07 -3.38 -6.96
N MET A 70 7.59 -2.66 -5.96
CA MET A 70 7.02 -1.32 -6.11
C MET A 70 8.06 -0.20 -6.00
N VAL A 71 9.30 -0.51 -5.62
CA VAL A 71 10.40 0.46 -5.40
C VAL A 71 11.29 0.56 -6.63
#